data_AF-A0A1F7UUM1-F1
#
_entry.id   AF-A0A1F7UUM1-F1
#
_cell.length_a   1.000
_cell.length_b   1.000
_cell.length_c   1.000
_cell.angle_alpha   90.00
_cell.angle_beta   90.00
_cell.angle_gamma   90.00
#
_symmetry.space_group_name_H-M   'P 1'
#
loop_
_entity.id
_entity.type
_entity.pdbx_description
1 polymer ?
#
loop_
_entity_poly.entity_id
_entity_poly.type
_entity_poly.pdbx_seq_one_letter_code
_entity_poly.pdbx_strand_id
1 'polypeptide(L)' 'MNLMRVQFTQLFRRNENGALTPLSPVNINGIVFGPGVSFGPGVVFGGVNLFDFVNDAIEADQINGVWVIRGFYKNQ' A
#
# COMPACT_ATOMS: atom_id res chain seq x y z
N MET A 1 6.40 -18.92 -0.16
CA MET A 1 5.71 -17.63 -0.43
C MET A 1 4.28 -17.79 0.05
N ASN A 2 3.77 -16.85 0.84
CA ASN A 2 2.41 -16.93 1.37
C ASN A 2 1.68 -15.66 0.95
N LEU A 3 0.94 -15.77 -0.15
CA LEU A 3 0.19 -14.68 -0.74
C LEU A 3 -1.04 -14.42 0.14
N MET A 4 -1.21 -13.19 0.61
CA MET A 4 -2.30 -12.82 1.51
C MET A 4 -3.17 -11.73 0.90
N ARG A 5 -4.48 -11.84 1.11
CA ARG A 5 -5.41 -10.72 0.90
C ARG A 5 -5.52 -9.93 2.19
N VAL A 6 -5.05 -8.69 2.17
CA VAL A 6 -5.11 -7.77 3.30
C VAL A 6 -5.92 -6.56 2.92
N GLN A 7 -6.61 -5.95 3.89
CA GLN A 7 -7.32 -4.70 3.61
C GLN A 7 -6.33 -3.56 3.45
N PHE A 8 -6.66 -2.57 2.62
CA PHE A 8 -5.84 -1.37 2.44
C PHE A 8 -5.44 -0.73 3.78
N THR A 9 -6.38 -0.66 4.72
CA THR A 9 -6.21 -0.08 6.05
C THR A 9 -5.25 -0.85 6.96
N GLN A 10 -4.89 -2.10 6.61
CA GLN A 10 -3.88 -2.86 7.33
C GLN A 10 -2.45 -2.48 6.93
N LEU A 11 -2.27 -1.94 5.72
CA LEU A 11 -0.96 -1.52 5.21
C LEU A 11 -0.77 -0.01 5.26
N PHE A 12 -1.85 0.75 5.18
CA PHE A 12 -1.83 2.20 5.10
C PHE A 12 -2.84 2.82 6.06
N ARG A 13 -2.46 3.96 6.63
CA ARG A 13 -3.38 4.84 7.36
C ARG A 13 -3.59 6.12 6.58
N ARG A 14 -4.83 6.60 6.58
CA ARG A 14 -5.17 7.96 6.17
C ARG A 14 -5.03 8.91 7.36
N ASN A 15 -4.19 9.91 7.23
CA ASN A 15 -3.95 10.94 8.23
C ASN A 15 -5.08 11.98 8.22
N GLU A 16 -5.15 12.81 9.27
CA GLU A 16 -6.18 13.85 9.41
C GLU A 16 -6.17 14.86 8.25
N ASN A 17 -4.99 15.17 7.70
CA ASN A 17 -4.83 16.03 6.54
C ASN A 17 -5.16 15.33 5.19
N GLY A 18 -5.67 14.10 5.23
CA GLY A 18 -6.04 13.32 4.06
C GLY A 18 -4.89 12.58 3.37
N ALA A 19 -3.63 12.80 3.77
CA ALA A 19 -2.49 12.07 3.24
C ALA A 19 -2.49 10.60 3.66
N LEU A 20 -1.80 9.75 2.90
CA LEU A 20 -1.58 8.34 3.23
C LEU A 20 -0.19 8.15 3.82
N THR A 21 -0.08 7.23 4.77
CA THR A 21 1.19 6.81 5.39
C THR A 21 1.22 5.29 5.53
N PRO A 22 2.31 4.60 5.16
CA PRO A 22 2.44 3.16 5.40
C PRO A 22 2.57 2.86 6.89
N LEU A 23 1.93 1.78 7.33
CA LEU A 23 2.07 1.25 8.69
C LEU A 23 3.29 0.33 8.84
N SER A 24 3.83 -0.16 7.73
CA SER A 24 5.02 -1.01 7.65
C SER A 24 5.72 -0.78 6.31
N PRO A 25 6.99 -1.19 6.15
CA PRO A 25 7.66 -1.13 4.86
C PRO A 25 6.85 -1.88 3.78
N VAL A 26 6.68 -1.24 2.64
CA VAL A 26 5.96 -1.74 1.47
C VAL A 26 6.86 -1.64 0.25
N ASN A 27 6.79 -2.64 -0.62
CA ASN A 27 7.37 -2.63 -1.95
C ASN A 27 6.24 -2.69 -2.97
N ILE A 28 6.25 -1.76 -3.93
CA ILE A 28 5.37 -1.79 -5.09
C ILE A 28 6.18 -1.57 -6.36
N ASN A 29 6.18 -2.57 -7.25
CA ASN A 29 6.93 -2.56 -8.51
C ASN A 29 8.41 -2.14 -8.35
N GLY A 30 9.07 -2.58 -7.26
CA GLY A 30 10.47 -2.30 -6.98
C GLY A 30 10.73 -1.03 -6.17
N ILE A 31 9.72 -0.18 -5.93
CA ILE A 31 9.85 1.00 -5.07
C ILE A 31 9.52 0.63 -3.63
N VAL A 32 10.47 0.86 -2.73
CA VAL A 32 10.32 0.57 -1.30
C VAL A 32 10.17 1.85 -0.50
N PHE A 33 9.17 1.90 0.37
CA PHE A 33 8.90 3.01 1.28
C PHE A 33 8.20 2.48 2.54
N GLY A 34 8.15 3.26 3.61
CA GLY A 34 7.67 2.75 4.89
C GLY A 34 7.23 3.86 5.85
N PRO A 35 7.10 3.52 7.14
CA PRO A 35 6.74 4.47 8.18
C PRO A 35 7.67 5.69 8.17
N GLY A 36 7.08 6.90 8.17
CA GLY A 36 7.81 8.17 8.02
C GLY A 36 7.64 8.83 6.65
N VAL A 37 7.13 8.10 5.66
CA VAL A 37 6.71 8.67 4.37
C VAL A 37 5.21 8.99 4.42
N SER A 38 4.86 10.25 4.15
CA SER A 38 3.47 10.67 3.94
C SER A 38 3.31 11.31 2.57
N PHE A 39 2.23 10.96 1.87
CA PHE A 39 2.00 11.45 0.51
C PHE A 39 0.52 11.75 0.28
N GLY A 40 0.27 12.79 -0.51
CA GLY A 40 -1.07 13.22 -0.89
C GLY A 40 -1.55 12.58 -2.20
N PRO A 41 -2.78 12.91 -2.62
CA PRO A 41 -3.32 12.50 -3.92
C PRO A 41 -2.41 12.90 -5.08
N GLY A 42 -2.35 12.07 -6.12
CA GLY A 42 -1.55 12.31 -7.32
C GLY A 42 -0.09 11.86 -7.22
N VAL A 43 0.40 11.47 -6.04
CA VAL A 43 1.71 10.81 -5.89
C VAL A 43 1.61 9.36 -6.36
N VAL A 44 2.57 8.95 -7.19
CA VAL A 44 2.63 7.62 -7.80
C VAL A 44 3.90 6.90 -7.38
N PHE A 45 3.77 5.65 -6.94
CA PHE A 45 4.90 4.76 -6.62
C PHE A 45 4.92 3.59 -7.59
N GLY A 46 6.02 3.41 -8.32
CA GLY A 46 6.15 2.29 -9.26
C GLY A 46 5.04 2.25 -10.32
N GLY A 47 4.51 3.42 -10.72
CA GLY A 47 3.38 3.53 -11.65
C GLY A 47 1.98 3.38 -11.04
N VAL A 48 1.86 3.19 -9.72
CA VAL A 48 0.58 3.02 -9.03
C VAL A 48 0.23 4.24 -8.16
N ASN A 49 -0.98 4.77 -8.34
CA ASN A 49 -1.60 5.74 -7.44
C ASN A 49 -2.42 5.02 -6.37
N LEU A 50 -1.93 5.01 -5.12
CA LEU A 50 -2.58 4.27 -4.03
C LEU A 50 -3.93 4.88 -3.59
N PHE A 51 -4.22 6.13 -3.95
CA PHE A 51 -5.53 6.73 -3.67
C PHE A 51 -6.67 6.07 -4.45
N ASP A 52 -6.37 5.42 -5.58
CA ASP A 52 -7.38 4.75 -6.40
C ASP A 52 -7.90 3.44 -5.78
N PHE A 53 -7.25 2.97 -4.70
CA PHE A 53 -7.47 1.65 -4.10
C PHE A 53 -7.76 1.70 -2.59
N VAL A 54 -8.09 2.87 -2.04
CA VAL A 54 -8.26 3.06 -0.58
C VAL A 54 -9.34 2.17 0.06
N ASN A 55 -10.27 1.66 -0.76
CA ASN A 55 -11.37 0.80 -0.34
C ASN A 55 -11.20 -0.66 -0.81
N ASP A 56 -10.08 -0.98 -1.44
CA ASP A 56 -9.85 -2.26 -2.10
C ASP A 56 -8.99 -3.18 -1.25
N ALA A 57 -9.11 -4.48 -1.52
CA ALA A 57 -8.20 -5.46 -0.93
C ALA A 57 -6.88 -5.46 -1.71
N ILE A 58 -5.78 -5.67 -0.99
CA ILE A 58 -4.43 -5.75 -1.53
C ILE A 58 -3.98 -7.21 -1.48
N GLU A 59 -3.46 -7.69 -2.60
CA GLU A 59 -2.69 -8.93 -2.64
C GLU A 59 -1.23 -8.62 -2.33
N ALA A 60 -0.69 -9.22 -1.26
CA ALA A 60 0.70 -8.99 -0.88
C ALA A 60 1.36 -10.23 -0.28
N ASP A 61 2.67 -10.33 -0.46
CA ASP A 61 3.55 -11.24 0.29
C ASP A 61 4.22 -10.46 1.42
N GLN A 62 4.42 -11.09 2.58
CA GLN A 62 5.32 -10.55 3.60
C GLN A 62 6.70 -11.23 3.52
N ILE A 63 7.74 -10.46 3.20
CA ILE A 63 9.11 -10.96 3.04
C ILE A 63 10.04 -10.10 3.90
N ASN A 64 10.67 -10.71 4.91
CA ASN A 64 11.62 -10.03 5.81
C ASN A 64 11.08 -8.71 6.40
N GLY A 65 9.78 -8.68 6.77
CA GLY A 65 9.12 -7.49 7.32
C GLY A 65 8.68 -6.44 6.29
N VAL A 66 8.88 -6.69 4.99
CA VAL A 66 8.38 -5.84 3.90
C VAL A 66 7.16 -6.49 3.26
N TRP A 67 6.09 -5.70 3.11
CA TRP A 67 4.91 -6.10 2.34
C TRP A 67 5.16 -5.85 0.85
N VAL A 68 5.31 -6.91 0.07
CA VAL A 68 5.48 -6.84 -1.38
C VAL A 68 4.10 -6.92 -2.03
N ILE A 69 3.62 -5.79 -2.52
CA ILE A 69 2.32 -5.67 -3.19
C ILE A 69 2.40 -6.32 -4.57
N ARG A 70 1.46 -7.23 -4.85
CA ARG A 70 1.34 -7.99 -6.10
C ARG A 70 0.15 -7.55 -6.94
N GLY A 71 -0.91 -7.05 -6.30
CA GLY A 71 -2.12 -6.62 -6.98
C GLY A 71 -3.13 -5.96 -6.06
N PHE A 72 -4.17 -5.40 -6.68
CA PHE A 72 -5.32 -4.80 -6.01
C PHE A 72 -6.59 -5.44 -6.54
N TYR A 73 -7.52 -5.72 -5.64
CA TYR A 73 -8.83 -6.29 -5.96
C TYR A 73 -9.90 -5.25 -5.71
N LYS A 74 -10.41 -4.69 -6.80
CA LYS A 74 -11.54 -3.76 -6.74
C LYS A 74 -12.78 -4.49 -6.23
N ASN A 75 -13.37 -3.96 -5.17
CA ASN A 75 -14.72 -4.36 -4.81
C ASN A 75 -15.65 -3.83 -5.91
N GLN A 76 -16.24 -4.74 -6.70
CA GLN A 76 -17.18 -4.41 -7.78
C GLN A 76 -18.46 -3.76 -7.24
#